data_AF-A0A821RS88-F1
#
_entry.id   AF-A0A821RS88-F1
#
_cell.length_a   1.000
_cell.length_b   1.000
_cell.length_c   1.000
_cell.angle_alpha   90.00
_cell.angle_beta   90.00
_cell.angle_gamma   90.00
#
_symmetry.space_group_name_H-M   'P 1'
#
loop_
_entity.id
_entity.type
_entity.pdbx_description
1 polymer ?
#
loop_
_entity_poly.entity_id
_entity_poly.type
_entity_poly.pdbx_seq_one_letter_code
_entity_poly.pdbx_strand_id
1 'polypeptide(L)'
;MTSLLNDNDENEIPFDDGEYEYAGDDDDVDNDINNAQVEMFDDDDDDDDEDSDDEEQMVQNNSAEKNRSRASYTDEMNLIDYVIEEEKEIGGAKGEDSNSTSRSTTYSSLIGNDDEENDEKLLANQIITSKKQKISTKEEGKMIRARAFLNRLDGKIQEKDDIVKQIRESVYLTKDKIAKMELNKNRLEKDIDQAQDQKNITSVNRLNSELNRLVREIALEQEVLTEFQSKLDAAEMDRTKAIIERARYNSEENVLKEKEARLIEQKHTVTQLRQRQEDWKVAQMKRAHLSALNTQKQALEQQAAAQRSAIDEARRSKKLAHKYLQQTFEKIRTEKRNEEEASRVETERKIKSLLNLRNAIERNKDTLTIQVAQKRAQERDLRDAQKREQQVIDNEGQNGLFYMLRKQKNEKLEQMQKRFSEQQDLNRLVIVDKILKEENEKERKRKLYPELYKTSTTNKSLNIAPSTIRQQQQEVPQINQ
;
A
#
# COMPACT_ATOMS: atom_id res chain seq x y z
N MET A 1 -42.85 44.68 -4.46
CA MET A 1 -42.03 44.68 -3.22
C MET A 1 -41.36 43.32 -3.18
N THR A 2 -40.09 43.07 -3.45
CA THR A 2 -38.81 43.82 -3.54
C THR A 2 -37.88 42.88 -4.34
N SER A 3 -37.53 43.15 -5.60
CA SER A 3 -36.23 43.68 -6.05
C SER A 3 -35.03 43.46 -5.11
N LEU A 4 -33.96 42.80 -5.61
CA LEU A 4 -32.61 43.35 -5.85
C LEU A 4 -31.54 42.24 -5.89
N LEU A 5 -30.76 42.24 -7.00
CA LEU A 5 -29.29 42.14 -7.12
C LEU A 5 -28.53 40.97 -6.47
N ASN A 6 -27.34 40.55 -6.90
CA ASN A 6 -26.52 40.52 -8.13
C ASN A 6 -25.19 39.90 -7.67
N ASP A 7 -24.34 39.53 -8.63
CA ASP A 7 -22.87 39.41 -8.53
C ASP A 7 -22.25 38.05 -8.10
N ASN A 8 -21.68 37.41 -9.13
CA ASN A 8 -20.27 37.02 -9.30
C ASN A 8 -19.54 36.28 -8.17
N ASP A 9 -19.00 35.10 -8.49
CA ASP A 9 -17.55 34.98 -8.61
C ASP A 9 -17.16 33.76 -9.48
N GLU A 10 -16.47 34.09 -10.56
CA GLU A 10 -15.68 33.22 -11.41
C GLU A 10 -14.48 32.70 -10.62
N ASN A 11 -14.18 31.40 -10.74
CA ASN A 11 -12.85 30.87 -10.47
C ASN A 11 -12.61 29.72 -11.45
N GLU A 12 -12.27 30.11 -12.69
CA GLU A 12 -11.56 29.26 -13.62
C GLU A 12 -10.15 29.01 -13.06
N ILE A 13 -9.83 27.75 -12.82
CA ILE A 13 -8.45 27.32 -12.57
C ILE A 13 -7.89 26.85 -13.92
N PRO A 14 -6.84 27.49 -14.45
CA PRO A 14 -6.10 26.97 -15.59
C PRO A 14 -5.04 25.98 -15.07
N PHE A 15 -5.08 24.74 -15.54
CA PHE A 15 -4.01 23.74 -15.42
C PHE A 15 -3.76 23.21 -16.84
N ASP A 16 -2.85 23.84 -17.57
CA ASP A 16 -1.41 23.51 -17.63
C ASP A 16 -1.19 22.24 -18.45
N ASP A 17 -1.29 22.46 -19.76
CA ASP A 17 -0.96 21.62 -20.88
C ASP A 17 0.57 21.45 -20.96
N GLY A 18 1.09 20.66 -20.01
CA GLY A 18 2.47 20.20 -20.01
C GLY A 18 2.70 19.19 -21.13
N GLU A 19 3.38 19.65 -22.18
CA GLU A 19 4.10 18.83 -23.16
C GLU A 19 5.01 17.82 -22.43
N TYR A 20 4.72 16.53 -22.56
CA TYR A 20 5.66 15.48 -22.18
C TYR A 20 6.56 15.17 -23.39
N GLU A 21 7.76 15.74 -23.37
CA GLU A 21 8.87 15.32 -24.22
C GLU A 21 9.21 13.85 -23.92
N TYR A 22 9.10 13.02 -24.94
CA TYR A 22 9.54 11.63 -24.95
C TYR A 22 11.06 11.62 -25.12
N ALA A 23 11.80 11.57 -24.00
CA ALA A 23 13.21 11.24 -24.01
C ALA A 23 13.35 9.72 -24.17
N GLY A 24 13.85 9.31 -25.33
CA GLY A 24 14.43 7.99 -25.50
C GLY A 24 15.75 7.93 -24.77
N ASP A 25 15.91 6.91 -23.94
CA ASP A 25 17.22 6.45 -23.49
C ASP A 25 17.36 5.00 -23.94
N ASP A 26 18.24 4.86 -24.93
CA ASP A 26 18.99 3.66 -25.23
C ASP A 26 19.79 3.27 -23.98
N ASP A 27 19.73 2.00 -23.59
CA ASP A 27 20.81 1.37 -22.82
C ASP A 27 20.85 -0.12 -23.18
N ASP A 28 21.72 -0.41 -24.14
CA ASP A 28 22.40 -1.69 -24.31
C ASP A 28 23.20 -2.02 -23.05
N VAL A 29 22.93 -3.16 -22.40
CA VAL A 29 23.99 -3.92 -21.70
C VAL A 29 23.73 -5.42 -21.82
N ASP A 30 24.73 -6.07 -22.41
CA ASP A 30 24.94 -7.49 -22.64
C ASP A 30 25.00 -8.39 -21.38
N ASN A 31 24.97 -9.69 -21.67
CA ASN A 31 25.67 -10.80 -21.01
C ASN A 31 25.10 -11.37 -19.70
N ASP A 32 24.56 -12.59 -19.76
CA ASP A 32 25.41 -13.78 -19.65
C ASP A 32 24.64 -15.11 -19.87
N ILE A 33 25.12 -15.88 -20.85
CA ILE A 33 25.62 -17.27 -20.74
C ILE A 33 24.85 -18.26 -19.83
N ASN A 34 24.24 -19.27 -20.46
CA ASN A 34 24.45 -20.72 -20.21
C ASN A 34 23.58 -21.54 -21.19
N ASN A 35 24.12 -22.14 -22.26
CA ASN A 35 24.97 -23.33 -22.37
C ASN A 35 24.16 -24.64 -22.62
N ALA A 36 24.63 -25.41 -23.61
CA ALA A 36 24.21 -26.73 -24.12
C ALA A 36 22.90 -26.77 -24.93
N GLN A 37 22.79 -27.36 -26.13
CA GLN A 37 23.59 -28.38 -26.81
C GLN A 37 23.20 -28.35 -28.31
N VAL A 38 24.15 -28.13 -29.22
CA VAL A 38 24.01 -28.39 -30.66
C VAL A 38 25.23 -29.20 -31.07
N GLU A 39 25.02 -30.48 -31.35
CA GLU A 39 26.03 -31.33 -31.98
C GLU A 39 25.95 -31.12 -33.49
N MET A 40 27.01 -30.52 -34.03
CA MET A 40 27.38 -30.64 -35.43
C MET A 40 28.25 -31.89 -35.58
N PHE A 41 27.90 -32.74 -36.53
CA PHE A 41 28.80 -33.71 -37.13
C PHE A 41 29.04 -33.25 -38.56
N ASP A 42 30.30 -32.90 -38.82
CA ASP A 42 30.91 -32.85 -40.14
C ASP A 42 31.26 -34.29 -40.60
N ASP A 43 31.85 -34.37 -41.79
CA ASP A 43 32.39 -35.52 -42.52
C ASP A 43 31.42 -36.04 -43.60
N ASP A 44 31.77 -36.28 -44.85
CA ASP A 44 32.86 -35.93 -45.78
C ASP A 44 32.48 -36.72 -47.07
N ASP A 45 33.26 -36.55 -48.15
CA ASP A 45 33.32 -37.38 -49.36
C ASP A 45 32.47 -36.94 -50.57
N ASP A 46 33.13 -36.13 -51.41
CA ASP A 46 33.68 -36.54 -52.72
C ASP A 46 32.79 -37.41 -53.63
N ASP A 47 32.44 -36.87 -54.81
CA ASP A 47 33.02 -37.35 -56.06
C ASP A 47 32.59 -36.47 -57.24
N ASP A 48 33.62 -35.98 -57.91
CA ASP A 48 33.63 -35.37 -59.24
C ASP A 48 33.10 -36.34 -60.30
N ASP A 49 32.44 -35.81 -61.34
CA ASP A 49 32.69 -36.22 -62.73
C ASP A 49 32.13 -35.15 -63.67
N GLU A 50 33.07 -34.36 -64.18
CA GLU A 50 32.97 -33.61 -65.43
C GLU A 50 32.82 -34.61 -66.59
N ASP A 51 31.91 -34.33 -67.53
CA ASP A 51 32.18 -34.61 -68.94
C ASP A 51 31.25 -33.75 -69.81
N SER A 52 31.89 -32.75 -70.42
CA SER A 52 31.37 -31.86 -71.45
C SER A 52 31.76 -32.38 -72.84
N ASP A 53 30.89 -32.08 -73.80
CA ASP A 53 31.12 -31.92 -75.24
C ASP A 53 31.20 -33.18 -76.13
N ASP A 54 30.17 -33.36 -76.98
CA ASP A 54 30.37 -33.16 -78.42
C ASP A 54 29.03 -33.12 -79.19
N GLU A 55 28.96 -32.18 -80.14
CA GLU A 55 27.89 -31.91 -81.10
C GLU A 55 27.85 -32.95 -82.24
N GLU A 56 26.65 -33.31 -82.75
CA GLU A 56 26.28 -33.16 -84.19
C GLU A 56 24.89 -33.78 -84.54
N GLN A 57 23.99 -32.88 -84.96
CA GLN A 57 22.89 -32.96 -85.95
C GLN A 57 22.31 -34.32 -86.42
N MET A 58 20.99 -34.52 -86.21
CA MET A 58 19.91 -34.43 -87.22
C MET A 58 18.62 -35.17 -86.81
N VAL A 59 17.55 -34.40 -86.58
CA VAL A 59 16.18 -34.51 -87.12
C VAL A 59 15.58 -35.93 -87.31
N GLN A 60 14.61 -36.32 -86.47
CA GLN A 60 13.14 -36.40 -86.75
C GLN A 60 12.39 -37.35 -85.78
N ASN A 61 11.40 -36.77 -85.09
CA ASN A 61 10.07 -37.31 -84.71
C ASN A 61 9.91 -38.59 -83.86
N ASN A 62 8.98 -38.46 -82.91
CA ASN A 62 8.25 -39.47 -82.12
C ASN A 62 8.89 -39.93 -80.81
N SER A 63 8.40 -39.39 -79.70
CA SER A 63 7.58 -40.18 -78.76
C SER A 63 7.23 -39.35 -77.53
N ALA A 64 5.93 -39.11 -77.36
CA ALA A 64 5.34 -38.85 -76.07
C ALA A 64 5.58 -40.09 -75.18
N GLU A 65 6.45 -39.99 -74.17
CA GLU A 65 6.48 -40.82 -72.96
C GLU A 65 7.79 -40.55 -72.20
N LYS A 66 7.79 -39.55 -71.32
CA LYS A 66 8.61 -39.45 -70.09
C LYS A 66 8.55 -38.01 -69.58
N ASN A 67 7.57 -37.76 -68.72
CA ASN A 67 7.63 -36.76 -67.64
C ASN A 67 6.51 -37.05 -66.63
N ARG A 68 6.58 -38.24 -66.05
CA ARG A 68 5.98 -38.57 -64.74
C ARG A 68 7.13 -38.99 -63.84
N SER A 69 7.70 -38.04 -63.10
CA SER A 69 8.31 -38.23 -61.78
C SER A 69 9.12 -37.00 -61.36
N ARG A 70 8.41 -35.95 -60.93
CA ARG A 70 8.93 -35.00 -59.93
C ARG A 70 7.77 -34.44 -59.11
N ALA A 71 7.02 -35.34 -58.48
CA ALA A 71 6.17 -35.01 -57.35
C ALA A 71 7.03 -35.13 -56.09
N SER A 72 7.79 -34.08 -55.79
CA SER A 72 8.49 -33.96 -54.51
C SER A 72 7.52 -33.43 -53.48
N TYR A 73 7.07 -34.30 -52.58
CA TYR A 73 6.92 -34.06 -51.14
C TYR A 73 6.73 -32.60 -50.64
N THR A 74 5.70 -31.88 -51.11
CA THR A 74 5.30 -30.59 -50.52
C THR A 74 3.78 -30.38 -50.42
N ASP A 75 2.95 -31.35 -50.83
CA ASP A 75 1.49 -31.19 -50.85
C ASP A 75 0.76 -31.66 -49.58
N GLU A 76 1.48 -32.12 -48.55
CA GLU A 76 0.88 -32.51 -47.26
C GLU A 76 0.84 -31.37 -46.22
N MET A 77 1.33 -30.16 -46.55
CA MET A 77 1.36 -29.01 -45.63
C MET A 77 0.31 -27.91 -45.92
N ASN A 78 -0.47 -27.99 -47.00
CA ASN A 78 -1.43 -26.93 -47.37
C ASN A 78 -2.92 -27.25 -47.12
N LEU A 79 -3.21 -28.11 -46.13
CA LEU A 79 -4.60 -28.48 -45.79
C LEU A 79 -5.21 -27.72 -44.60
N ILE A 80 -4.58 -26.63 -44.13
CA ILE A 80 -5.06 -25.84 -43.00
C ILE A 80 -5.62 -24.45 -43.40
N ASP A 81 -5.32 -23.93 -44.60
CA ASP A 81 -5.70 -22.54 -44.97
C ASP A 81 -6.98 -22.37 -45.82
N TYR A 82 -7.78 -23.42 -46.03
CA TYR A 82 -8.97 -23.34 -46.90
C TYR A 82 -10.33 -23.28 -46.19
N VAL A 83 -10.41 -22.81 -44.93
CA VAL A 83 -11.71 -22.74 -44.19
C VAL A 83 -12.00 -21.37 -43.55
N ILE A 84 -11.30 -20.28 -43.89
CA ILE A 84 -11.68 -18.94 -43.40
C ILE A 84 -11.68 -17.89 -44.51
N GLU A 85 -12.45 -18.10 -45.58
CA GLU A 85 -12.75 -17.02 -46.56
C GLU A 85 -14.18 -17.06 -47.12
N GLU A 86 -15.19 -17.47 -46.33
CA GLU A 86 -16.60 -17.46 -46.80
C GLU A 86 -17.59 -16.74 -45.88
N GLU A 87 -17.14 -15.75 -45.07
CA GLU A 87 -18.05 -14.88 -44.30
C GLU A 87 -17.76 -13.37 -44.41
N LYS A 88 -17.31 -12.90 -45.58
CA LYS A 88 -17.25 -11.45 -45.87
C LYS A 88 -17.76 -11.13 -47.27
N GLU A 89 -19.07 -11.21 -47.48
CA GLU A 89 -19.74 -10.40 -48.50
C GLU A 89 -21.28 -10.42 -48.39
N ILE A 90 -21.83 -9.82 -47.33
CA ILE A 90 -23.20 -9.27 -47.37
C ILE A 90 -23.21 -7.93 -46.64
N GLY A 91 -22.81 -6.88 -47.34
CA GLY A 91 -23.16 -5.50 -47.02
C GLY A 91 -24.12 -4.99 -48.10
N GLY A 92 -25.32 -4.54 -47.72
CA GLY A 92 -26.26 -4.10 -48.76
C GLY A 92 -27.67 -3.57 -48.43
N ALA A 93 -27.82 -2.82 -47.33
CA ALA A 93 -28.76 -1.68 -47.21
C ALA A 93 -30.27 -1.86 -46.90
N LYS A 94 -30.74 -0.84 -46.14
CA LYS A 94 -32.10 -0.41 -45.75
C LYS A 94 -32.67 -1.21 -44.57
N GLY A 95 -32.97 -0.62 -43.42
CA GLY A 95 -33.51 0.70 -43.09
C GLY A 95 -34.68 0.45 -42.13
N GLU A 96 -34.98 1.43 -41.27
CA GLU A 96 -36.16 1.52 -40.40
C GLU A 96 -35.99 1.09 -38.92
N ASP A 97 -35.97 2.16 -38.10
CA ASP A 97 -36.84 2.40 -36.95
C ASP A 97 -36.51 1.76 -35.60
N SER A 98 -35.79 2.59 -34.84
CA SER A 98 -35.99 2.90 -33.42
C SER A 98 -37.20 2.26 -32.74
N ASN A 99 -36.94 1.34 -31.81
CA ASN A 99 -37.82 1.14 -30.65
C ASN A 99 -36.99 0.94 -29.38
N SER A 100 -36.77 2.04 -28.66
CA SER A 100 -36.22 2.08 -27.32
C SER A 100 -37.20 1.44 -26.34
N THR A 101 -36.88 0.25 -25.84
CA THR A 101 -37.51 -0.28 -24.61
C THR A 101 -36.47 -0.25 -23.49
N SER A 102 -36.47 0.86 -22.76
CA SER A 102 -35.91 0.96 -21.42
C SER A 102 -36.57 -0.08 -20.53
N ARG A 103 -35.78 -1.02 -19.99
CA ARG A 103 -36.23 -1.95 -18.97
C ARG A 103 -35.27 -1.95 -17.79
N SER A 104 -35.54 -1.00 -16.89
CA SER A 104 -35.56 -1.13 -15.43
C SER A 104 -34.67 -2.23 -14.84
N THR A 105 -33.44 -1.86 -14.48
CA THR A 105 -32.60 -2.57 -13.51
C THR A 105 -33.12 -2.31 -12.10
N THR A 106 -34.04 -3.15 -11.63
CA THR A 106 -34.28 -3.34 -10.20
C THR A 106 -33.29 -4.34 -9.65
N TYR A 107 -32.48 -3.85 -8.72
CA TYR A 107 -31.86 -4.60 -7.64
C TYR A 107 -32.73 -5.78 -7.20
N SER A 108 -32.24 -7.01 -7.37
CA SER A 108 -32.68 -8.15 -6.58
C SER A 108 -31.47 -9.00 -6.24
N SER A 109 -31.02 -8.79 -5.00
CA SER A 109 -30.18 -9.69 -4.24
C SER A 109 -30.91 -11.02 -4.08
N LEU A 110 -30.47 -12.06 -4.78
CA LEU A 110 -30.77 -13.45 -4.42
C LEU A 110 -29.47 -14.26 -4.50
N ILE A 111 -28.90 -14.43 -3.32
CA ILE A 111 -27.97 -15.48 -2.96
C ILE A 111 -28.66 -16.82 -3.27
N GLY A 112 -28.22 -17.50 -4.31
CA GLY A 112 -28.53 -18.90 -4.60
C GLY A 112 -27.21 -19.62 -4.80
N ASN A 113 -26.68 -20.22 -3.72
CA ASN A 113 -25.40 -20.93 -3.72
C ASN A 113 -25.57 -22.45 -3.93
N ASP A 114 -26.73 -22.93 -4.38
CA ASP A 114 -27.04 -24.37 -4.38
C ASP A 114 -27.12 -25.03 -5.78
N ASP A 115 -26.96 -24.27 -6.87
CA ASP A 115 -27.07 -24.82 -8.24
C ASP A 115 -25.72 -25.16 -8.92
N GLU A 116 -24.58 -24.68 -8.40
CA GLU A 116 -23.27 -24.80 -9.07
C GLU A 116 -22.65 -26.22 -9.00
N GLU A 117 -22.92 -27.00 -7.96
CA GLU A 117 -22.46 -28.41 -7.87
C GLU A 117 -23.19 -29.34 -8.86
N ASN A 118 -24.36 -28.92 -9.34
CA ASN A 118 -25.17 -29.72 -10.25
C ASN A 118 -24.63 -29.62 -11.68
N ASP A 119 -24.10 -28.46 -12.07
CA ASP A 119 -23.53 -28.19 -13.39
C ASP A 119 -22.22 -28.94 -13.65
N GLU A 120 -21.35 -29.10 -12.64
CA GLU A 120 -20.10 -29.87 -12.77
C GLU A 120 -20.38 -31.37 -12.98
N LYS A 121 -21.37 -31.93 -12.25
CA LYS A 121 -21.82 -33.31 -12.42
C LYS A 121 -22.51 -33.52 -13.77
N LEU A 122 -23.26 -32.54 -14.27
CA LEU A 122 -23.89 -32.57 -15.59
C LEU A 122 -22.86 -32.56 -16.72
N LEU A 123 -21.84 -31.71 -16.65
CA LEU A 123 -20.74 -31.65 -17.63
C LEU A 123 -19.92 -32.95 -17.61
N ALA A 124 -19.60 -33.48 -16.42
CA ALA A 124 -18.88 -34.74 -16.28
C ALA A 124 -19.67 -35.93 -16.88
N ASN A 125 -20.98 -35.98 -16.64
CA ASN A 125 -21.85 -37.02 -17.20
C ASN A 125 -21.98 -36.90 -18.74
N GLN A 126 -22.06 -35.69 -19.29
CA GLN A 126 -22.05 -35.47 -20.75
C GLN A 126 -20.72 -35.86 -21.42
N ILE A 127 -19.60 -35.76 -20.70
CA ILE A 127 -18.30 -36.21 -21.20
C ILE A 127 -18.20 -37.74 -21.22
N ILE A 128 -18.81 -38.41 -20.24
CA ILE A 128 -18.81 -39.89 -20.18
C ILE A 128 -19.71 -40.47 -21.27
N THR A 129 -20.85 -39.85 -21.56
CA THR A 129 -21.75 -40.29 -22.64
C THR A 129 -21.15 -40.03 -24.02
N SER A 130 -20.52 -38.88 -24.25
CA SER A 130 -19.83 -38.57 -25.50
C SER A 130 -18.62 -39.47 -25.75
N LYS A 131 -17.90 -39.91 -24.71
CA LYS A 131 -16.82 -40.92 -24.84
C LYS A 131 -17.30 -42.30 -25.31
N LYS A 132 -18.53 -42.69 -24.99
CA LYS A 132 -19.09 -44.00 -25.38
C LYS A 132 -19.58 -44.05 -26.83
N GLN A 133 -19.81 -42.90 -27.47
CA GLN A 133 -20.30 -42.82 -28.85
C GLN A 133 -19.19 -42.51 -29.88
N LYS A 134 -17.93 -42.35 -29.46
CA LYS A 134 -16.84 -41.95 -30.35
C LYS A 134 -16.64 -42.98 -31.46
N ILE A 135 -16.66 -42.50 -32.71
CA ILE A 135 -16.23 -43.26 -33.87
C ILE A 135 -14.78 -43.70 -33.65
N SER A 136 -14.48 -44.97 -33.94
CA SER A 136 -13.14 -45.52 -33.70
C SER A 136 -12.11 -44.84 -34.61
N THR A 137 -10.90 -44.60 -34.13
CA THR A 137 -9.78 -44.08 -34.97
C THR A 137 -9.53 -44.96 -36.20
N LYS A 138 -9.75 -46.27 -36.07
CA LYS A 138 -9.69 -47.23 -37.19
C LYS A 138 -10.80 -46.98 -38.21
N GLU A 139 -11.97 -46.55 -37.77
CA GLU A 139 -13.09 -46.19 -38.65
C GLU A 139 -12.86 -44.84 -39.32
N GLU A 140 -12.33 -43.85 -38.61
CA GLU A 140 -11.88 -42.57 -39.18
C GLU A 140 -10.85 -42.79 -40.31
N GLY A 141 -9.83 -43.61 -40.06
CA GLY A 141 -8.87 -43.98 -41.09
C GLY A 141 -9.44 -44.82 -42.25
N LYS A 142 -10.58 -45.50 -42.07
CA LYS A 142 -11.30 -46.14 -43.19
C LYS A 142 -12.08 -45.11 -44.00
N MET A 143 -12.69 -44.13 -43.33
CA MET A 143 -13.43 -43.03 -43.98
C MET A 143 -12.50 -42.20 -44.87
N ILE A 144 -11.33 -41.80 -44.34
CA ILE A 144 -10.32 -41.04 -45.11
C ILE A 144 -9.89 -41.82 -46.36
N ARG A 145 -9.60 -43.12 -46.22
CA ARG A 145 -9.24 -43.97 -47.37
C ARG A 145 -10.36 -44.11 -48.39
N ALA A 146 -11.61 -44.25 -47.94
CA ALA A 146 -12.77 -44.29 -48.83
C ALA A 146 -12.94 -42.96 -49.58
N ARG A 147 -12.76 -41.82 -48.90
CA ARG A 147 -12.80 -40.49 -49.52
C ARG A 147 -11.69 -40.31 -50.56
N ALA A 148 -10.47 -40.71 -50.24
CA ALA A 148 -9.35 -40.68 -51.18
C ALA A 148 -9.60 -41.56 -52.41
N PHE A 149 -10.19 -42.74 -52.23
CA PHE A 149 -10.56 -43.62 -53.33
C PHE A 149 -11.63 -42.98 -54.24
N LEU A 150 -12.67 -42.38 -53.66
CA LEU A 150 -13.68 -41.63 -54.39
C LEU A 150 -13.03 -40.49 -55.20
N ASN A 151 -12.20 -39.65 -54.57
CA ASN A 151 -11.51 -38.56 -55.25
C ASN A 151 -10.64 -39.06 -56.41
N ARG A 152 -9.99 -40.23 -56.27
CA ARG A 152 -9.25 -40.86 -57.37
C ARG A 152 -10.15 -41.24 -58.55
N LEU A 153 -11.37 -41.71 -58.31
CA LEU A 153 -12.34 -41.98 -59.37
C LEU A 153 -12.81 -40.69 -60.07
N ASP A 154 -13.00 -39.61 -59.32
CA ASP A 154 -13.34 -38.30 -59.90
C ASP A 154 -12.19 -37.79 -60.77
N GLY A 155 -10.95 -37.92 -60.30
CA GLY A 155 -9.74 -37.59 -61.08
C GLY A 155 -9.64 -38.40 -62.38
N LYS A 156 -9.95 -39.72 -62.35
CA LYS A 156 -10.01 -40.54 -63.58
C LYS A 156 -11.08 -40.04 -64.57
N ILE A 157 -12.24 -39.61 -64.08
CA ILE A 157 -13.30 -39.06 -64.94
C ILE A 157 -12.81 -37.77 -65.59
N GLN A 158 -12.22 -36.86 -64.82
CA GLN A 158 -11.67 -35.61 -65.35
C GLN A 158 -10.60 -35.86 -66.42
N GLU A 159 -9.65 -36.79 -66.18
CA GLU A 159 -8.64 -37.18 -67.17
C GLU A 159 -9.27 -37.67 -68.48
N LYS A 160 -10.29 -38.53 -68.39
CA LYS A 160 -10.98 -39.04 -69.58
C LYS A 160 -11.83 -37.97 -70.27
N ASP A 161 -12.44 -37.05 -69.52
CA ASP A 161 -13.18 -35.91 -70.06
C ASP A 161 -12.27 -34.98 -70.86
N ASP A 162 -11.06 -34.72 -70.36
CA ASP A 162 -10.10 -33.85 -71.06
C ASP A 162 -9.55 -34.50 -72.33
N ILE A 163 -9.29 -35.80 -72.33
CA ILE A 163 -8.94 -36.55 -73.55
C ILE A 163 -10.08 -36.45 -74.57
N VAL A 164 -11.34 -36.65 -74.16
CA VAL A 164 -12.49 -36.52 -75.06
C VAL A 164 -12.60 -35.10 -75.63
N LYS A 165 -12.38 -34.06 -74.83
CA LYS A 165 -12.38 -32.67 -75.31
C LYS A 165 -11.30 -32.43 -76.36
N GLN A 166 -10.06 -32.88 -76.12
CA GLN A 166 -8.95 -32.73 -77.06
C GLN A 166 -9.24 -33.43 -78.40
N ILE A 167 -9.79 -34.65 -78.37
CA ILE A 167 -10.15 -35.38 -79.59
C ILE A 167 -11.31 -34.69 -80.32
N ARG A 168 -12.33 -34.20 -79.60
CA ARG A 168 -13.44 -33.44 -80.21
C ARG A 168 -12.96 -32.17 -80.90
N GLU A 169 -12.01 -31.46 -80.30
CA GLU A 169 -11.38 -30.29 -80.92
C GLU A 169 -10.60 -30.70 -82.18
N SER A 170 -9.82 -31.78 -82.13
CA SER A 170 -9.09 -32.32 -83.28
C SER A 170 -10.03 -32.69 -84.44
N VAL A 171 -11.18 -33.33 -84.13
CA VAL A 171 -12.24 -33.64 -85.09
C VAL A 171 -12.81 -32.36 -85.70
N TYR A 172 -13.07 -31.33 -84.90
CA TYR A 172 -13.60 -30.05 -85.37
C TYR A 172 -12.62 -29.35 -86.32
N LEU A 173 -11.34 -29.27 -85.95
CA LEU A 173 -10.29 -28.65 -86.78
C LEU A 173 -10.13 -29.39 -88.11
N THR A 174 -10.18 -30.73 -88.11
CA THR A 174 -10.09 -31.52 -89.34
C THR A 174 -11.30 -31.30 -90.24
N LYS A 175 -12.52 -31.23 -89.67
CA LYS A 175 -13.74 -30.91 -90.42
C LYS A 175 -13.70 -29.52 -91.04
N ASP A 176 -13.22 -28.51 -90.30
CA ASP A 176 -13.06 -27.15 -90.82
C ASP A 176 -12.03 -27.08 -91.94
N LYS A 177 -10.91 -27.81 -91.79
CA LYS A 177 -9.89 -27.93 -92.85
C LYS A 177 -10.47 -28.57 -94.12
N ILE A 178 -11.23 -29.65 -94.00
CA ILE A 178 -11.93 -30.28 -95.12
C ILE A 178 -12.89 -29.28 -95.79
N ALA A 179 -13.72 -28.57 -95.02
CA ALA A 179 -14.66 -27.59 -95.57
C ALA A 179 -13.95 -26.44 -96.34
N LYS A 180 -12.82 -25.95 -95.84
CA LYS A 180 -11.98 -24.95 -96.53
C LYS A 180 -11.41 -25.49 -97.85
N MET A 181 -10.95 -26.74 -97.86
CA MET A 181 -10.46 -27.38 -99.08
C MET A 181 -11.60 -27.64 -100.08
N GLU A 182 -12.78 -28.03 -99.63
CA GLU A 182 -13.98 -28.18 -100.48
C GLU A 182 -14.39 -26.85 -101.11
N LEU A 183 -14.31 -25.74 -100.37
CA LEU A 183 -14.54 -24.41 -100.93
C LEU A 183 -13.52 -24.07 -102.02
N ASN A 184 -12.23 -24.36 -101.79
CA ASN A 184 -11.18 -24.16 -102.77
C ASN A 184 -11.37 -25.05 -104.01
N LYS A 185 -11.85 -26.28 -103.81
CA LYS A 185 -12.19 -27.22 -104.90
C LYS A 185 -13.29 -26.62 -105.78
N ASN A 186 -14.38 -26.16 -105.18
CA ASN A 186 -15.49 -25.53 -105.90
C ASN A 186 -15.06 -24.24 -106.64
N ARG A 187 -14.07 -23.51 -106.10
CA ARG A 187 -13.50 -22.35 -106.78
C ARG A 187 -12.66 -22.77 -107.99
N LEU A 188 -11.78 -23.76 -107.84
CA LEU A 188 -10.98 -24.28 -108.95
C LEU A 188 -11.86 -24.85 -110.07
N GLU A 189 -12.95 -25.54 -109.73
CA GLU A 189 -13.94 -26.02 -110.71
C GLU A 189 -14.53 -24.85 -111.52
N LYS A 190 -14.93 -23.75 -110.87
CA LYS A 190 -15.40 -22.55 -111.56
C LYS A 190 -14.33 -21.91 -112.43
N ASP A 191 -13.08 -21.86 -111.96
CA ASP A 191 -11.95 -21.31 -112.72
C ASP A 191 -11.61 -22.19 -113.94
N ILE A 192 -11.80 -23.51 -113.83
CA ILE A 192 -11.69 -24.46 -114.96
C ILE A 192 -12.78 -24.18 -115.99
N ASP A 193 -14.04 -24.04 -115.57
CA ASP A 193 -15.16 -23.73 -116.48
C ASP A 193 -14.91 -22.42 -117.25
N GLN A 194 -14.45 -21.38 -116.55
CA GLN A 194 -14.08 -20.10 -117.18
C GLN A 194 -12.91 -20.24 -118.17
N ALA A 195 -11.89 -21.03 -117.84
CA ALA A 195 -10.76 -21.28 -118.74
C ALA A 195 -11.15 -22.11 -119.96
N GLN A 196 -12.12 -23.01 -119.81
CA GLN A 196 -12.72 -23.77 -120.92
C GLN A 196 -13.52 -22.85 -121.85
N ASP A 197 -14.33 -21.93 -121.32
CA ASP A 197 -15.07 -20.93 -122.09
C ASP A 197 -14.11 -20.04 -122.92
N GLN A 198 -12.97 -19.68 -122.33
CA GLN A 198 -11.89 -18.93 -123.00
C GLN A 198 -11.05 -19.79 -123.98
N LYS A 199 -11.32 -21.11 -124.07
CA LYS A 199 -10.57 -22.09 -124.89
C LYS A 199 -9.08 -22.16 -124.58
N ASN A 200 -8.66 -21.84 -123.34
CA ASN A 200 -7.27 -21.90 -122.91
C ASN A 200 -6.92 -23.29 -122.35
N ILE A 201 -6.56 -24.21 -123.24
CA ILE A 201 -6.28 -25.62 -122.93
C ILE A 201 -5.14 -25.78 -121.89
N THR A 202 -4.09 -24.96 -121.98
CA THR A 202 -2.96 -25.03 -121.05
C THR A 202 -3.36 -24.67 -119.62
N SER A 203 -4.19 -23.63 -119.46
CA SER A 203 -4.71 -23.24 -118.14
C SER A 203 -5.63 -24.31 -117.57
N VAL A 204 -6.49 -24.91 -118.39
CA VAL A 204 -7.37 -26.02 -117.98
C VAL A 204 -6.56 -27.21 -117.48
N ASN A 205 -5.49 -27.62 -118.18
CA ASN A 205 -4.65 -28.73 -117.75
C ASN A 205 -3.93 -28.45 -116.42
N ARG A 206 -3.43 -27.22 -116.23
CA ARG A 206 -2.80 -26.80 -114.96
C ARG A 206 -3.81 -26.86 -113.81
N LEU A 207 -4.97 -26.25 -113.98
CA LEU A 207 -6.02 -26.22 -112.96
C LEU A 207 -6.57 -27.63 -112.67
N ASN A 208 -6.71 -28.49 -113.68
CA ASN A 208 -7.08 -29.90 -113.48
C ASN A 208 -6.04 -30.67 -112.66
N SER A 209 -4.74 -30.39 -112.85
CA SER A 209 -3.69 -31.01 -112.04
C SER A 209 -3.76 -30.57 -110.57
N GLU A 210 -4.05 -29.29 -110.33
CA GLU A 210 -4.27 -28.73 -108.99
C GLU A 210 -5.54 -29.29 -108.35
N LEU A 211 -6.65 -29.40 -109.11
CA LEU A 211 -7.89 -30.01 -108.65
C LEU A 211 -7.68 -31.48 -108.25
N ASN A 212 -7.00 -32.28 -109.08
CA ASN A 212 -6.69 -33.68 -108.78
C ASN A 212 -5.76 -33.84 -107.57
N ARG A 213 -4.89 -32.84 -107.30
CA ARG A 213 -4.09 -32.80 -106.08
C ARG A 213 -4.99 -32.51 -104.87
N LEU A 214 -5.85 -31.49 -104.96
CA LEU A 214 -6.75 -31.10 -103.87
C LEU A 214 -7.75 -32.20 -103.52
N VAL A 215 -8.28 -32.93 -104.51
CA VAL A 215 -9.16 -34.09 -104.29
C VAL A 215 -8.44 -35.19 -103.51
N ARG A 216 -7.16 -35.44 -103.81
CA ARG A 216 -6.34 -36.40 -103.03
C ARG A 216 -6.08 -35.90 -101.61
N GLU A 217 -5.76 -34.62 -101.43
CA GLU A 217 -5.59 -34.02 -100.10
C GLU A 217 -6.88 -34.10 -99.26
N ILE A 218 -8.05 -33.85 -99.86
CA ILE A 218 -9.35 -34.02 -99.20
C ILE A 218 -9.56 -35.49 -98.78
N ALA A 219 -9.24 -36.45 -99.64
CA ALA A 219 -9.40 -37.87 -99.32
C ALA A 219 -8.51 -38.30 -98.13
N LEU A 220 -7.26 -37.81 -98.07
CA LEU A 220 -6.36 -38.07 -96.94
C LEU A 220 -6.88 -37.45 -95.64
N GLU A 221 -7.40 -36.22 -95.68
CA GLU A 221 -7.96 -35.57 -94.50
C GLU A 221 -9.27 -36.23 -94.05
N GLN A 222 -10.06 -36.80 -94.97
CA GLN A 222 -11.21 -37.64 -94.65
C GLN A 222 -10.78 -38.93 -93.93
N GLU A 223 -9.68 -39.56 -94.34
CA GLU A 223 -9.12 -40.72 -93.64
C GLU A 223 -8.71 -40.34 -92.20
N VAL A 224 -7.97 -39.23 -92.04
CA VAL A 224 -7.60 -38.68 -90.72
C VAL A 224 -8.85 -38.38 -89.87
N LEU A 225 -9.92 -37.86 -90.47
CA LEU A 225 -11.19 -37.65 -89.78
C LEU A 225 -11.80 -38.96 -89.27
N THR A 226 -11.79 -40.03 -90.09
CA THR A 226 -12.31 -41.34 -89.66
C THR A 226 -11.47 -41.95 -88.53
N GLU A 227 -10.15 -41.75 -88.55
CA GLU A 227 -9.28 -42.16 -87.45
C GLU A 227 -9.61 -41.40 -86.15
N PHE A 228 -9.77 -40.08 -86.22
CA PHE A 228 -10.15 -39.28 -85.06
C PHE A 228 -11.55 -39.63 -84.55
N GLN A 229 -12.49 -39.97 -85.42
CA GLN A 229 -13.83 -40.46 -85.02
C GLN A 229 -13.74 -41.80 -84.28
N SER A 230 -12.95 -42.75 -84.78
CA SER A 230 -12.74 -44.02 -84.09
C SER A 230 -12.08 -43.83 -82.72
N LYS A 231 -11.09 -42.94 -82.64
CA LYS A 231 -10.45 -42.56 -81.36
C LYS A 231 -11.44 -41.87 -80.42
N LEU A 232 -12.35 -41.05 -80.95
CA LEU A 232 -13.40 -40.38 -80.16
C LEU A 232 -14.35 -41.41 -79.56
N ASP A 233 -14.85 -42.35 -80.35
CA ASP A 233 -15.76 -43.41 -79.87
C ASP A 233 -15.08 -44.25 -78.78
N ALA A 234 -13.80 -44.60 -78.96
CA ALA A 234 -13.02 -45.32 -77.96
C ALA A 234 -12.86 -44.52 -76.65
N ALA A 235 -12.53 -43.23 -76.75
CA ALA A 235 -12.38 -42.35 -75.59
C ALA A 235 -13.71 -42.11 -74.86
N GLU A 236 -14.82 -41.96 -75.59
CA GLU A 236 -16.15 -41.82 -75.02
C GLU A 236 -16.63 -43.11 -74.32
N MET A 237 -16.29 -44.28 -74.87
CA MET A 237 -16.50 -45.57 -74.17
C MET A 237 -15.69 -45.65 -72.88
N ASP A 238 -14.43 -45.22 -72.88
CA ASP A 238 -13.60 -45.24 -71.66
C ASP A 238 -14.08 -44.24 -70.61
N ARG A 239 -14.50 -43.04 -71.04
CA ARG A 239 -15.15 -42.04 -70.20
C ARG A 239 -16.40 -42.59 -69.54
N THR A 240 -17.28 -43.22 -70.31
CA THR A 240 -18.53 -43.81 -69.78
C THR A 240 -18.25 -44.96 -68.83
N LYS A 241 -17.24 -45.81 -69.09
CA LYS A 241 -16.79 -46.84 -68.14
C LYS A 241 -16.33 -46.21 -66.81
N ALA A 242 -15.57 -45.12 -66.83
CA ALA A 242 -15.14 -44.42 -65.63
C ALA A 242 -16.34 -43.82 -64.84
N ILE A 243 -17.30 -43.23 -65.55
CA ILE A 243 -18.54 -42.71 -64.94
C ILE A 243 -19.35 -43.84 -64.29
N ILE A 244 -19.46 -45.00 -64.95
CA ILE A 244 -20.15 -46.17 -64.39
C ILE A 244 -19.40 -46.70 -63.17
N GLU A 245 -18.07 -46.79 -63.22
CA GLU A 245 -17.24 -47.18 -62.06
C GLU A 245 -17.52 -46.26 -60.88
N ARG A 246 -17.53 -44.94 -61.08
CA ARG A 246 -17.87 -43.96 -60.04
C ARG A 246 -19.30 -44.11 -59.53
N ALA A 247 -20.27 -44.27 -60.43
CA ALA A 247 -21.67 -44.38 -60.06
C ALA A 247 -21.96 -45.58 -59.14
N ARG A 248 -21.19 -46.67 -59.26
CA ARG A 248 -21.29 -47.83 -58.36
C ARG A 248 -21.01 -47.49 -56.90
N TYR A 249 -20.20 -46.47 -56.64
CA TYR A 249 -19.82 -46.05 -55.29
C TYR A 249 -20.70 -44.93 -54.70
N ASN A 250 -21.73 -44.46 -55.43
CA ASN A 250 -22.60 -43.38 -54.94
C ASN A 250 -23.36 -43.75 -53.65
N SER A 251 -23.81 -45.01 -53.51
CA SER A 251 -24.45 -45.47 -52.27
C SER A 251 -23.47 -45.49 -51.10
N GLU A 252 -22.22 -45.88 -51.35
CA GLU A 252 -21.17 -45.90 -50.33
C GLU A 252 -20.75 -44.48 -49.93
N GLU A 253 -20.75 -43.54 -50.88
CA GLU A 253 -20.49 -42.12 -50.63
C GLU A 253 -21.55 -41.51 -49.70
N ASN A 254 -22.83 -41.82 -49.89
CA ASN A 254 -23.89 -41.31 -49.00
C ASN A 254 -23.70 -41.83 -47.57
N VAL A 255 -23.40 -43.13 -47.41
CA VAL A 255 -23.09 -43.73 -46.09
C VAL A 255 -21.84 -43.11 -45.48
N LEU A 256 -20.83 -42.79 -46.29
CA LEU A 256 -19.61 -42.11 -45.86
C LEU A 256 -19.93 -40.69 -45.34
N LYS A 257 -20.71 -39.91 -46.09
CA LYS A 257 -21.15 -38.55 -45.70
C LYS A 257 -21.91 -38.54 -44.39
N GLU A 258 -22.81 -39.51 -44.17
CA GLU A 258 -23.53 -39.63 -42.89
C GLU A 258 -22.58 -39.90 -41.72
N LYS A 259 -21.57 -40.77 -41.92
CA LYS A 259 -20.58 -41.05 -40.88
C LYS A 259 -19.65 -39.87 -40.62
N GLU A 260 -19.25 -39.15 -41.67
CA GLU A 260 -18.48 -37.91 -41.57
C GLU A 260 -19.27 -36.83 -40.81
N ALA A 261 -20.55 -36.65 -41.12
CA ALA A 261 -21.42 -35.71 -40.41
C ALA A 261 -21.52 -36.05 -38.90
N ARG A 262 -21.69 -37.33 -38.56
CA ARG A 262 -21.66 -37.78 -37.15
C ARG A 262 -20.32 -37.51 -36.48
N LEU A 263 -19.21 -37.71 -37.20
CA LEU A 263 -17.87 -37.43 -36.67
C LEU A 263 -17.68 -35.93 -36.41
N ILE A 264 -18.16 -35.07 -37.32
CA ILE A 264 -18.13 -33.61 -37.16
C ILE A 264 -18.98 -33.20 -35.96
N GLU A 265 -20.20 -33.72 -35.82
CA GLU A 265 -21.06 -33.44 -34.66
C GLU A 265 -20.41 -33.88 -33.34
N GLN A 266 -19.75 -35.04 -33.33
CA GLN A 266 -18.98 -35.50 -32.17
C GLN A 266 -17.81 -34.58 -31.84
N LYS A 267 -17.04 -34.15 -32.84
CA LYS A 267 -15.93 -33.19 -32.64
C LYS A 267 -16.47 -31.85 -32.14
N HIS A 268 -17.59 -31.38 -32.69
CA HIS A 268 -18.21 -30.12 -32.29
C HIS A 268 -18.73 -30.17 -30.85
N THR A 269 -19.48 -31.21 -30.47
CA THR A 269 -19.97 -31.39 -29.09
C THR A 269 -18.84 -31.48 -28.08
N VAL A 270 -17.77 -32.22 -28.39
CA VAL A 270 -16.57 -32.29 -27.53
C VAL A 270 -15.90 -30.91 -27.39
N THR A 271 -15.80 -30.16 -28.48
CA THR A 271 -15.21 -28.81 -28.48
C THR A 271 -16.07 -27.84 -27.65
N GLN A 272 -17.40 -27.86 -27.83
CA GLN A 272 -18.32 -27.05 -27.03
C GLN A 272 -18.24 -27.39 -25.54
N LEU A 273 -18.14 -28.68 -25.19
CA LEU A 273 -17.99 -29.11 -23.80
C LEU A 273 -16.68 -28.59 -23.20
N ARG A 274 -15.57 -28.67 -23.95
CA ARG A 274 -14.28 -28.12 -23.51
C ARG A 274 -14.37 -26.61 -23.31
N GLN A 275 -14.98 -25.89 -24.24
CA GLN A 275 -15.17 -24.44 -24.15
C GLN A 275 -15.97 -24.08 -22.89
N ARG A 276 -17.08 -24.76 -22.61
CA ARG A 276 -17.87 -24.54 -21.37
C ARG A 276 -17.06 -24.80 -20.11
N GLN A 277 -16.19 -25.80 -20.10
CA GLN A 277 -15.31 -26.06 -18.96
C GLN A 277 -14.27 -24.96 -18.76
N GLU A 278 -13.69 -24.46 -19.84
CA GLU A 278 -12.73 -23.35 -19.80
C GLU A 278 -13.44 -22.07 -19.32
N ASP A 279 -14.61 -21.76 -19.85
CA ASP A 279 -15.43 -20.61 -19.44
C ASP A 279 -15.82 -20.69 -17.96
N TRP A 280 -16.21 -21.87 -17.48
CA TRP A 280 -16.54 -22.08 -16.06
C TRP A 280 -15.33 -21.85 -15.16
N LYS A 281 -14.15 -22.39 -15.53
CA LYS A 281 -12.90 -22.15 -14.76
C LYS A 281 -12.52 -20.68 -14.75
N VAL A 282 -12.64 -19.99 -15.89
CA VAL A 282 -12.38 -18.55 -16.00
C VAL A 282 -13.35 -17.75 -15.13
N ALA A 283 -14.64 -18.10 -15.13
CA ALA A 283 -15.64 -17.46 -14.27
C ALA A 283 -15.34 -17.66 -12.78
N GLN A 284 -14.95 -18.87 -12.38
CA GLN A 284 -14.57 -19.19 -11.01
C GLN A 284 -13.34 -18.37 -10.57
N MET A 285 -12.31 -18.31 -11.41
CA MET A 285 -11.10 -17.51 -11.17
C MET A 285 -11.41 -16.02 -11.04
N LYS A 286 -12.29 -15.48 -11.91
CA LYS A 286 -12.74 -14.08 -11.82
C LYS A 286 -13.48 -13.81 -10.51
N ARG A 287 -14.37 -14.72 -10.08
CA ARG A 287 -15.11 -14.59 -8.81
C ARG A 287 -14.16 -14.63 -7.61
N ALA A 288 -13.20 -15.54 -7.60
CA ALA A 288 -12.18 -15.63 -6.56
C ALA A 288 -11.32 -14.36 -6.50
N HIS A 289 -10.88 -13.85 -7.66
CA HIS A 289 -10.10 -12.63 -7.75
C HIS A 289 -10.87 -11.40 -7.24
N LEU A 290 -12.13 -11.23 -7.66
CA LEU A 290 -12.99 -10.15 -7.17
C LEU A 290 -13.24 -10.24 -5.66
N SER A 291 -13.44 -11.44 -5.14
CA SER A 291 -13.57 -11.67 -3.69
C SER A 291 -12.30 -11.25 -2.94
N ALA A 292 -11.12 -11.66 -3.41
CA ALA A 292 -9.84 -11.28 -2.83
C ALA A 292 -9.57 -9.77 -2.89
N LEU A 293 -9.95 -9.11 -3.98
CA LEU A 293 -9.82 -7.66 -4.11
C LEU A 293 -10.76 -6.92 -3.14
N ASN A 294 -11.98 -7.42 -2.97
CA ASN A 294 -12.94 -6.87 -2.01
C ASN A 294 -12.46 -7.05 -0.56
N THR A 295 -11.89 -8.21 -0.20
CA THR A 295 -11.34 -8.42 1.16
C THR A 295 -10.12 -7.54 1.41
N GLN A 296 -9.24 -7.36 0.41
CA GLN A 296 -8.12 -6.42 0.49
C GLN A 296 -8.62 -4.98 0.69
N LYS A 297 -9.62 -4.55 -0.08
CA LYS A 297 -10.22 -3.23 0.05
C LYS A 297 -10.82 -3.01 1.45
N GLN A 298 -11.57 -4.00 1.97
CA GLN A 298 -12.13 -3.93 3.32
C GLN A 298 -11.05 -3.85 4.40
N ALA A 299 -9.95 -4.61 4.26
CA ALA A 299 -8.82 -4.54 5.19
C ALA A 299 -8.15 -3.14 5.20
N LEU A 300 -7.98 -2.53 4.02
CA LEU A 300 -7.46 -1.17 3.90
C LEU A 300 -8.40 -0.14 4.53
N GLU A 301 -9.72 -0.26 4.30
CA GLU A 301 -10.72 0.62 4.91
C GLU A 301 -10.72 0.50 6.44
N GLN A 302 -10.59 -0.71 6.99
CA GLN A 302 -10.47 -0.94 8.44
C GLN A 302 -9.19 -0.33 9.02
N GLN A 303 -8.05 -0.48 8.34
CA GLN A 303 -6.80 0.13 8.75
C GLN A 303 -6.91 1.66 8.75
N ALA A 304 -7.49 2.24 7.70
CA ALA A 304 -7.71 3.69 7.61
C ALA A 304 -8.67 4.18 8.71
N ALA A 305 -9.73 3.44 9.02
CA ALA A 305 -10.64 3.77 10.12
C ALA A 305 -9.93 3.71 11.50
N ALA A 306 -9.10 2.70 11.73
CA ALA A 306 -8.31 2.58 12.96
C ALA A 306 -7.31 3.74 13.11
N GLN A 307 -6.62 4.13 12.03
CA GLN A 307 -5.72 5.29 12.03
C GLN A 307 -6.47 6.59 12.34
N ARG A 308 -7.65 6.80 11.72
CA ARG A 308 -8.49 7.97 12.02
C ARG A 308 -8.90 8.01 13.48
N SER A 309 -9.35 6.88 14.04
CA SER A 309 -9.71 6.79 15.46
C SER A 309 -8.53 7.10 16.39
N ALA A 310 -7.34 6.58 16.08
CA ALA A 310 -6.13 6.84 16.87
C ALA A 310 -5.73 8.33 16.84
N ILE A 311 -5.82 8.98 15.67
CA ILE A 311 -5.58 10.42 15.54
C ILE A 311 -6.58 11.23 16.37
N ASP A 312 -7.87 10.86 16.32
CA ASP A 312 -8.90 11.56 17.08
C ASP A 312 -8.74 11.36 18.59
N GLU A 313 -8.36 10.17 19.05
CA GLU A 313 -8.02 9.91 20.44
C GLU A 313 -6.80 10.73 20.89
N ALA A 314 -5.73 10.78 20.09
CA ALA A 314 -4.56 11.62 20.35
C ALA A 314 -4.92 13.12 20.41
N ARG A 315 -5.84 13.58 19.55
CA ARG A 315 -6.36 14.96 19.60
C ARG A 315 -7.16 15.22 20.87
N ARG A 316 -7.99 14.28 21.31
CA ARG A 316 -8.77 14.39 22.56
C ARG A 316 -7.84 14.40 23.78
N SER A 317 -6.85 13.51 23.83
CA SER A 317 -5.88 13.46 24.93
C SER A 317 -5.03 14.73 24.99
N LYS A 318 -4.58 15.26 23.84
CA LYS A 318 -3.89 16.57 23.77
C LYS A 318 -4.76 17.71 24.31
N LYS A 319 -6.04 17.78 23.92
CA LYS A 319 -6.99 18.78 24.44
C LYS A 319 -7.16 18.67 25.95
N LEU A 320 -7.25 17.44 26.47
CA LEU A 320 -7.37 17.19 27.91
C LEU A 320 -6.10 17.60 28.66
N ALA A 321 -4.92 17.21 28.17
CA ALA A 321 -3.63 17.62 28.74
C ALA A 321 -3.47 19.15 28.74
N HIS A 322 -3.90 19.82 27.66
CA HIS A 322 -3.90 21.28 27.60
C HIS A 322 -4.80 21.92 28.66
N LYS A 323 -5.99 21.37 28.91
CA LYS A 323 -6.88 21.84 30.00
C LYS A 323 -6.23 21.68 31.37
N TYR A 324 -5.60 20.53 31.66
CA TYR A 324 -4.88 20.34 32.91
C TYR A 324 -3.69 21.29 33.06
N LEU A 325 -2.97 21.56 31.97
CA LEU A 325 -1.88 22.53 31.94
C LEU A 325 -2.38 23.96 32.20
N GLN A 326 -3.52 24.36 31.63
CA GLN A 326 -4.15 25.65 31.95
C GLN A 326 -4.55 25.73 33.44
N GLN A 327 -5.20 24.69 33.97
CA GLN A 327 -5.59 24.64 35.38
C GLN A 327 -4.37 24.71 36.33
N THR A 328 -3.28 24.03 36.00
CA THR A 328 -2.04 24.10 36.78
C THR A 328 -1.40 25.48 36.70
N PHE A 329 -1.37 26.13 35.54
CA PHE A 329 -0.90 27.51 35.43
C PHE A 329 -1.78 28.50 36.20
N GLU A 330 -3.10 28.34 36.17
CA GLU A 330 -4.02 29.15 36.94
C GLU A 330 -3.80 28.98 38.45
N LYS A 331 -3.60 27.73 38.91
CA LYS A 331 -3.27 27.42 40.30
C LYS A 331 -1.94 28.07 40.72
N ILE A 332 -0.90 27.98 39.89
CA ILE A 332 0.39 28.63 40.16
C ILE A 332 0.22 30.16 40.22
N ARG A 333 -0.57 30.75 39.32
CA ARG A 333 -0.84 32.20 39.33
C ARG A 333 -1.60 32.64 40.59
N THR A 334 -2.56 31.85 41.06
CA THR A 334 -3.32 32.18 42.28
C THR A 334 -2.45 32.01 43.52
N GLU A 335 -1.65 30.96 43.59
CA GLU A 335 -0.68 30.74 44.66
C GLU A 335 0.34 31.88 44.74
N LYS A 336 0.94 32.26 43.60
CA LYS A 336 1.85 33.42 43.54
C LYS A 336 1.17 34.73 43.98
N ARG A 337 -0.08 34.97 43.58
CA ARG A 337 -0.84 36.16 44.03
C ARG A 337 -1.05 36.14 45.55
N ASN A 338 -1.41 34.99 46.10
CA ASN A 338 -1.60 34.84 47.55
C ASN A 338 -0.29 35.02 48.31
N GLU A 339 0.83 34.52 47.80
CA GLU A 339 2.17 34.75 48.36
C GLU A 339 2.56 36.24 48.33
N GLU A 340 2.29 36.94 47.22
CA GLU A 340 2.52 38.37 47.11
C GLU A 340 1.66 39.17 48.12
N GLU A 341 0.39 38.81 48.29
CA GLU A 341 -0.49 39.41 49.30
C GLU A 341 -0.03 39.11 50.73
N ALA A 342 0.36 37.87 51.03
CA ALA A 342 0.90 37.48 52.33
C ALA A 342 2.18 38.26 52.65
N SER A 343 3.07 38.40 51.67
CA SER A 343 4.29 39.21 51.78
C SER A 343 3.97 40.68 52.04
N ARG A 344 2.98 41.27 51.32
CA ARG A 344 2.50 42.65 51.59
C ARG A 344 2.00 42.78 53.03
N VAL A 345 1.13 41.89 53.50
CA VAL A 345 0.61 41.92 54.88
C VAL A 345 1.75 41.80 55.89
N GLU A 346 2.73 40.94 55.65
CA GLU A 346 3.90 40.80 56.53
C GLU A 346 4.72 42.09 56.57
N THR A 347 4.97 42.72 55.41
CA THR A 347 5.68 44.01 55.36
C THR A 347 4.90 45.12 56.08
N GLU A 348 3.58 45.19 55.93
CA GLU A 348 2.74 46.14 56.68
C GLU A 348 2.80 45.91 58.18
N ARG A 349 2.77 44.65 58.63
CA ARG A 349 2.94 44.29 60.04
C ARG A 349 4.30 44.72 60.57
N LYS A 350 5.38 44.49 59.80
CA LYS A 350 6.73 44.97 60.14
C LYS A 350 6.76 46.49 60.26
N ILE A 351 6.18 47.23 59.31
CA ILE A 351 6.09 48.70 59.36
C ILE A 351 5.32 49.16 60.60
N LYS A 352 4.14 48.59 60.89
CA LYS A 352 3.34 48.92 62.08
C LYS A 352 4.11 48.65 63.38
N SER A 353 4.83 47.53 63.46
CA SER A 353 5.67 47.20 64.61
C SER A 353 6.79 48.22 64.80
N LEU A 354 7.49 48.61 63.72
CA LEU A 354 8.53 49.63 63.76
C LEU A 354 7.97 51.01 64.18
N LEU A 355 6.79 51.40 63.70
CA LEU A 355 6.12 52.63 64.13
C LEU A 355 5.73 52.58 65.62
N ASN A 356 5.22 51.45 66.10
CA ASN A 356 4.91 51.27 67.52
C ASN A 356 6.17 51.34 68.40
N LEU A 357 7.27 50.72 67.96
CA LEU A 357 8.56 50.79 68.65
C LEU A 357 9.09 52.23 68.68
N ARG A 358 9.03 52.94 67.54
CA ARG A 358 9.38 54.37 67.46
C ARG A 358 8.59 55.19 68.49
N ASN A 359 7.26 55.04 68.51
CA ASN A 359 6.39 55.76 69.44
C ASN A 359 6.71 55.41 70.91
N ALA A 360 7.05 54.15 71.21
CA ALA A 360 7.45 53.73 72.55
C ALA A 360 8.79 54.36 72.97
N ILE A 361 9.77 54.43 72.06
CA ILE A 361 11.05 55.11 72.29
C ILE A 361 10.82 56.61 72.55
N GLU A 362 9.97 57.27 71.76
CA GLU A 362 9.61 58.67 71.96
C GLU A 362 8.97 58.91 73.34
N ARG A 363 7.98 58.11 73.74
CA ARG A 363 7.36 58.20 75.08
C ARG A 363 8.35 57.98 76.22
N ASN A 364 9.27 57.02 76.07
CA ASN A 364 10.31 56.76 77.07
C ASN A 364 11.29 57.92 77.19
N LYS A 365 11.65 58.57 76.06
CA LYS A 365 12.49 59.77 76.05
C LYS A 365 11.84 60.93 76.82
N ASP A 366 10.54 61.16 76.60
CA ASP A 366 9.80 62.21 77.31
C ASP A 366 9.74 61.91 78.82
N THR A 367 9.47 60.65 79.17
CA THR A 367 9.43 60.20 80.58
C THR A 367 10.78 60.37 81.27
N LEU A 368 11.89 59.99 80.61
CA LEU A 368 13.25 60.19 81.12
C LEU A 368 13.57 61.66 81.30
N THR A 369 13.15 62.51 80.37
CA THR A 369 13.36 63.97 80.45
C THR A 369 12.67 64.56 81.68
N ILE A 370 11.44 64.14 81.97
CA ILE A 370 10.69 64.54 83.17
C ILE A 370 11.39 64.05 84.44
N GLN A 371 11.81 62.78 84.48
CA GLN A 371 12.51 62.22 85.64
C GLN A 371 13.84 62.93 85.93
N VAL A 372 14.60 63.27 84.89
CA VAL A 372 15.85 64.04 85.03
C VAL A 372 15.57 65.44 85.57
N ALA A 373 14.51 66.11 85.11
CA ALA A 373 14.11 67.42 85.62
C ALA A 373 13.71 67.37 87.10
N GLN A 374 12.93 66.36 87.51
CA GLN A 374 12.53 66.14 88.91
C GLN A 374 13.73 65.89 89.83
N LYS A 375 14.66 65.01 89.43
CA LYS A 375 15.88 64.75 90.22
C LYS A 375 16.73 66.01 90.41
N ARG A 376 16.88 66.83 89.36
CA ARG A 376 17.61 68.10 89.45
C ARG A 376 16.95 69.11 90.39
N ALA A 377 15.61 69.13 90.49
CA ALA A 377 14.91 69.97 91.44
C ALA A 377 15.16 69.51 92.89
N GLN A 378 15.03 68.20 93.16
CA GLN A 378 15.30 67.63 94.49
C GLN A 378 16.74 67.88 94.97
N GLU A 379 17.73 67.77 94.07
CA GLU A 379 19.13 68.07 94.42
C GLU A 379 19.35 69.54 94.81
N ARG A 380 18.61 70.48 94.20
CA ARG A 380 18.70 71.91 94.56
C ARG A 380 18.12 72.15 95.95
N ASP A 381 16.95 71.60 96.23
CA ASP A 381 16.28 71.74 97.53
C ASP A 381 17.16 71.20 98.68
N LEU A 382 17.82 70.05 98.48
CA LEU A 382 18.75 69.46 99.45
C LEU A 382 19.98 70.34 99.69
N ARG A 383 20.56 70.95 98.64
CA ARG A 383 21.71 71.85 98.79
C ARG A 383 21.35 73.12 99.55
N ASP A 384 20.16 73.67 99.32
CA ASP A 384 19.72 74.87 100.02
C ASP A 384 19.39 74.59 101.49
N ALA A 385 18.84 73.40 101.80
CA ALA A 385 18.68 72.95 103.18
C ALA A 385 20.02 72.83 103.92
N GLN A 386 21.06 72.25 103.28
CA GLN A 386 22.39 72.13 103.86
C GLN A 386 23.03 73.51 104.14
N LYS A 387 22.84 74.49 103.25
CA LYS A 387 23.35 75.86 103.45
C LYS A 387 22.68 76.57 104.62
N ARG A 388 21.36 76.41 104.80
CA ARG A 388 20.65 77.00 105.95
C ARG A 388 21.15 76.43 107.27
N GLU A 389 21.39 75.13 107.33
CA GLU A 389 21.90 74.46 108.52
C GLU A 389 23.34 74.91 108.85
N GLN A 390 24.17 75.09 107.83
CA GLN A 390 25.52 75.63 108.01
C GLN A 390 25.51 77.05 108.62
N GLN A 391 24.60 77.93 108.15
CA GLN A 391 24.45 79.28 108.69
C GLN A 391 24.02 79.30 110.16
N VAL A 392 23.17 78.36 110.60
CA VAL A 392 22.74 78.26 112.01
C VAL A 392 23.94 77.88 112.90
N ILE A 393 24.77 76.93 112.47
CA ILE A 393 25.91 76.46 113.25
C ILE A 393 27.01 77.52 113.35
N ASP A 394 27.26 78.26 112.25
CA ASP A 394 28.24 79.36 112.27
C ASP A 394 27.83 80.48 113.25
N ASN A 395 26.53 80.72 113.45
CA ASN A 395 26.02 81.69 114.45
C ASN A 395 26.20 81.23 115.91
N GLU A 396 26.36 79.92 116.16
CA GLU A 396 26.61 79.35 117.49
C GLU A 396 28.11 79.39 117.90
N GLY A 397 28.95 80.04 117.08
CA GLY A 397 30.38 80.22 117.36
C GLY A 397 31.24 78.96 117.19
N GLN A 398 30.67 77.89 116.61
CA GLN A 398 31.38 76.66 116.24
C GLN A 398 31.71 76.67 114.74
N ASN A 399 32.76 75.97 114.33
CA ASN A 399 33.10 75.83 112.90
C ASN A 399 32.06 74.91 112.21
N GLY A 400 31.14 75.50 111.43
CA GLY A 400 30.00 74.81 110.82
C GLY A 400 30.38 73.67 109.87
N LEU A 401 31.50 73.79 109.15
CA LEU A 401 31.99 72.71 108.27
C LEU A 401 32.40 71.47 109.05
N PHE A 402 33.12 71.67 110.17
CA PHE A 402 33.60 70.56 110.98
C PHE A 402 32.46 69.83 111.70
N TYR A 403 31.48 70.60 112.18
CA TYR A 403 30.27 70.05 112.79
C TYR A 403 29.44 69.25 111.78
N MET A 404 29.18 69.79 110.58
CA MET A 404 28.41 69.10 109.54
C MET A 404 29.08 67.82 109.06
N LEU A 405 30.41 67.82 108.89
CA LEU A 405 31.14 66.61 108.52
C LEU A 405 31.06 65.55 109.63
N ARG A 406 31.16 65.97 110.90
CA ARG A 406 30.99 65.09 112.06
C ARG A 406 29.56 64.54 112.14
N LYS A 407 28.55 65.38 111.90
CA LYS A 407 27.13 64.99 111.87
C LYS A 407 26.86 63.99 110.75
N GLN A 408 27.30 64.25 109.52
CA GLN A 408 27.16 63.31 108.40
C GLN A 408 27.88 61.99 108.66
N LYS A 409 29.07 62.03 109.29
CA LYS A 409 29.79 60.82 109.68
C LYS A 409 29.02 60.04 110.74
N ASN A 410 28.42 60.72 111.72
CA ASN A 410 27.57 60.11 112.74
C ASN A 410 26.28 59.54 112.13
N GLU A 411 25.61 60.26 111.24
CA GLU A 411 24.39 59.80 110.53
C GLU A 411 24.69 58.59 109.64
N LYS A 412 25.82 58.57 108.93
CA LYS A 412 26.26 57.39 108.17
C LYS A 412 26.57 56.20 109.08
N LEU A 413 27.22 56.44 110.23
CA LEU A 413 27.45 55.41 111.24
C LEU A 413 26.14 54.88 111.81
N GLU A 414 25.17 55.76 112.09
CA GLU A 414 23.85 55.39 112.61
C GLU A 414 23.03 54.62 111.57
N GLN A 415 23.06 55.02 110.29
CA GLN A 415 22.43 54.27 109.20
C GLN A 415 23.06 52.88 109.01
N MET A 416 24.39 52.77 109.12
CA MET A 416 25.05 51.46 109.12
C MET A 416 24.69 50.62 110.35
N GLN A 417 24.67 51.22 111.55
CA GLN A 417 24.28 50.52 112.77
C GLN A 417 22.83 50.05 112.71
N LYS A 418 21.90 50.89 112.21
CA LYS A 418 20.49 50.52 112.01
C LYS A 418 20.36 49.36 111.02
N ARG A 419 20.98 49.46 109.84
CA ARG A 419 20.98 48.36 108.86
C ARG A 419 21.56 47.07 109.42
N PHE A 420 22.63 47.17 110.20
CA PHE A 420 23.25 46.01 110.83
C PHE A 420 22.37 45.41 111.94
N SER A 421 21.71 46.24 112.75
CA SER A 421 20.74 45.79 113.75
C SER A 421 19.53 45.12 113.08
N GLU A 422 18.94 45.75 112.06
CA GLU A 422 17.84 45.19 111.27
C GLU A 422 18.24 43.84 110.66
N GLN A 423 19.46 43.74 110.13
CA GLN A 423 19.98 42.48 109.59
C GLN A 423 20.23 41.41 110.68
N GLN A 424 20.70 41.80 111.87
CA GLN A 424 20.83 40.88 113.01
C GLN A 424 19.46 40.40 113.52
N ASP A 425 18.48 41.29 113.61
CA ASP A 425 17.13 40.96 114.05
C ASP A 425 16.41 40.05 113.03
N LEU A 426 16.57 40.32 111.73
CA LEU A 426 16.11 39.43 110.66
C LEU A 426 16.77 38.04 110.78
N ASN A 427 18.08 37.97 111.03
CA ASN A 427 18.78 36.69 111.21
C ASN A 427 18.32 35.95 112.48
N ARG A 428 18.07 36.66 113.59
CA ARG A 428 17.51 36.08 114.82
C ARG A 428 16.11 35.52 114.56
N LEU A 429 15.24 36.26 113.86
CA LEU A 429 13.91 35.80 113.48
C LEU A 429 13.98 34.55 112.60
N VAL A 430 14.90 34.49 111.62
CA VAL A 430 15.11 33.31 110.78
C VAL A 430 15.56 32.10 111.61
N ILE A 431 16.45 32.28 112.60
CA ILE A 431 16.88 31.19 113.49
C ILE A 431 15.73 30.71 114.37
N VAL A 432 14.95 31.61 114.97
CA VAL A 432 13.79 31.25 115.80
C VAL A 432 12.72 30.53 114.98
N ASP A 433 12.41 31.01 113.77
CA ASP A 433 11.47 30.35 112.86
C ASP A 433 11.97 28.94 112.46
N LYS A 434 13.27 28.78 112.23
CA LYS A 434 13.87 27.47 111.95
C LYS A 434 13.78 26.52 113.16
N ILE A 435 14.04 26.99 114.37
CA ILE A 435 13.90 26.18 115.60
C ILE A 435 12.44 25.78 115.81
N LEU A 436 11.49 26.71 115.67
CA LEU A 436 10.06 26.42 115.80
C LEU A 436 9.58 25.42 114.74
N LYS A 437 10.08 25.49 113.50
CA LYS A 437 9.80 24.50 112.46
C LYS A 437 10.38 23.12 112.83
N GLU A 438 11.63 23.05 113.27
CA GLU A 438 12.25 21.80 113.72
C GLU A 438 11.55 21.20 114.96
N GLU A 439 11.10 22.03 115.91
CA GLU A 439 10.36 21.59 117.09
C GLU A 439 8.96 21.08 116.74
N ASN A 440 8.22 21.79 115.88
CA ASN A 440 6.93 21.33 115.35
C ASN A 440 7.08 20.02 114.55
N GLU A 441 8.16 19.87 113.77
CA GLU A 441 8.44 18.60 113.09
C GLU A 441 8.77 17.47 114.07
N LYS A 442 9.55 17.74 115.13
CA LYS A 442 9.83 16.76 116.19
C LYS A 442 8.56 16.38 116.96
N GLU A 443 7.69 17.34 117.27
CA GLU A 443 6.42 17.08 117.95
C GLU A 443 5.44 16.30 117.06
N ARG A 444 5.37 16.66 115.77
CA ARG A 444 4.58 15.89 114.78
C ARG A 444 5.13 14.46 114.61
N LYS A 445 6.45 14.28 114.56
CA LYS A 445 7.09 12.95 114.54
C LYS A 445 6.81 12.15 115.82
N ARG A 446 6.82 12.81 116.99
CA ARG A 446 6.43 12.21 118.28
C ARG A 446 4.96 11.78 118.33
N LYS A 447 4.04 12.56 117.74
CA LYS A 447 2.60 12.23 117.67
C LYS A 447 2.29 11.09 116.70
N LEU A 448 2.96 11.02 115.54
CA LEU A 448 2.71 9.97 114.53
C LEU A 448 3.35 8.63 114.87
N TYR A 449 4.47 8.60 115.59
CA TYR A 449 5.17 7.36 115.93
C TYR A 449 5.49 7.29 117.43
N PRO A 450 4.50 7.03 118.30
CA PRO A 450 4.71 6.91 119.74
C PRO A 450 5.70 5.80 120.12
N GLU A 451 5.83 4.76 119.29
CA GLU A 451 6.71 3.61 119.54
C GLU A 451 8.20 3.89 119.28
N LEU A 452 8.54 4.90 118.47
CA LEU A 452 9.94 5.26 118.15
C LEU A 452 10.57 6.26 119.13
N TYR A 453 9.80 6.82 120.07
CA TYR A 453 10.26 7.86 121.00
C TYR A 453 9.99 7.53 122.47
N LYS A 454 10.15 6.26 122.87
CA LYS A 454 10.32 5.88 124.28
C LYS A 454 11.70 6.33 124.77
N THR A 455 11.71 7.03 125.90
CA THR A 455 12.90 7.64 126.52
C THR A 455 13.95 6.59 126.89
N SER A 456 15.15 6.74 126.36
CA SER A 456 16.35 6.13 126.93
C SER A 456 17.28 7.23 127.41
N THR A 457 17.31 7.38 128.74
CA THR A 457 18.43 7.92 129.49
C THR A 457 19.70 7.16 129.13
N THR A 458 20.69 7.82 128.52
CA THR A 458 22.12 7.50 128.75
C THR A 458 23.03 8.53 128.13
N ASN A 459 23.86 9.11 129.00
CA ASN A 459 25.07 9.85 128.69
C ASN A 459 25.98 9.06 127.73
N LYS A 460 26.61 9.77 126.78
CA LYS A 460 27.99 9.48 126.38
C LYS A 460 28.64 10.69 125.70
N SER A 461 29.54 11.27 126.46
CA SER A 461 30.70 12.08 126.10
C SER A 461 31.37 11.67 124.78
N LEU A 462 31.63 12.66 123.92
CA LEU A 462 32.85 12.69 123.12
C LEU A 462 33.48 14.08 123.23
N ASN A 463 34.45 14.14 124.15
CA ASN A 463 35.54 15.10 124.12
C ASN A 463 36.35 14.91 122.83
N ILE A 464 36.54 15.98 122.05
CA ILE A 464 37.75 16.17 121.25
C ILE A 464 38.24 17.57 121.59
N ALA A 465 39.46 17.61 122.13
CA ALA A 465 40.19 18.77 122.60
C ALA A 465 40.97 19.45 121.44
N PRO A 466 41.64 20.59 121.67
CA PRO A 466 41.88 21.66 120.70
C PRO A 466 43.10 21.41 119.81
N SER A 467 43.11 22.02 118.60
CA SER A 467 44.35 22.20 117.85
C SER A 467 44.60 23.68 117.55
N THR A 468 45.69 24.14 118.14
CA THR A 468 46.27 25.47 118.05
C THR A 468 47.05 25.61 116.74
N ILE A 469 46.64 26.52 115.87
CA ILE A 469 47.46 27.11 114.80
C ILE A 469 46.97 28.56 114.67
N ARG A 470 47.76 29.62 114.58
CA ARG A 470 49.16 29.97 114.85
C ARG A 470 49.12 31.48 114.64
N GLN A 471 49.51 32.25 115.65
CA GLN A 471 49.76 33.68 115.49
C GLN A 471 50.86 33.88 114.44
N GLN A 472 50.59 34.71 113.44
CA GLN A 472 51.63 35.51 112.81
C GLN A 472 51.18 36.97 112.91
N GLN A 473 51.82 37.63 113.87
CA GLN A 473 52.02 39.07 113.90
C GLN A 473 52.89 39.44 112.70
N GLN A 474 52.52 40.51 112.00
CA GLN A 474 53.36 41.38 111.18
C GLN A 474 52.42 42.48 110.68
N GLU A 475 52.72 43.76 110.69
CA GLU A 475 53.72 44.59 111.33
C GLU A 475 53.17 45.99 111.08
N VAL A 476 53.19 46.85 112.09
CA VAL A 476 52.88 48.27 111.94
C VAL A 476 54.18 48.93 111.48
N PRO A 477 54.22 49.63 110.34
CA PRO A 477 55.17 50.70 110.13
C PRO A 477 54.52 51.98 110.67
N GLN A 478 55.06 52.48 111.78
CA GLN A 478 55.07 53.92 111.99
C GLN A 478 55.91 54.55 110.88
N ILE A 479 55.51 55.75 110.44
CA ILE A 479 56.35 56.94 110.19
C ILE A 479 55.69 57.81 109.09
N ASN A 480 55.21 58.98 109.54
CA ASN A 480 55.19 60.32 108.91
C ASN A 480 54.52 60.47 107.52
N GLN A 481 53.57 61.38 107.29
CA GLN A 481 53.35 62.75 107.81
C GLN A 481 51.86 63.09 107.91
#